data_AF-A0A650CPV1-F1
#
_entry.id   AF-A0A650CPV1-F1
#
_cell.length_a   1.000
_cell.length_b   1.000
_cell.length_c   1.000
_cell.angle_alpha   90.00
_cell.angle_beta   90.00
_cell.angle_gamma   90.00
#
_symmetry.space_group_name_H-M   'P 1'
#
loop_
_entity.id
_entity.type
_entity.pdbx_description
1 polymer ?
#
loop_
_entity_poly.entity_id
_entity_poly.type
_entity_poly.pdbx_seq_one_letter_code
_entity_poly.pdbx_strand_id
1 'polypeptide(L)'
;MSVYSQDITIQTTKERILSLLTDPFLLTGVFGHINILQIYDQKEGKYVKPSSLSSFSNKFLVLYIFGTPDTKLNFLEGEMEGPVYTSEGIVYRGWEKDQKFTWEMKFQTKAVKPMETLVRIIVNADYKVSGLDKLLGRTPFALAQHIVQDHIIPYVKYFLKTPSGIGIDDITPTKILEEQGTFSQILPKITKAREDVEYGIAIIKGEDVNGRILIKDGKITKINVNYKGQIIQGQDAILELVSLLTPVRVTLYAVYIDEVLMTKLEKYALATVSQETSPE
;
A
#
# COMPACT_ATOMS: atom_id res chain seq x y z
N MET A 1 27.92 6.49 -11.03
CA MET A 1 26.76 6.81 -10.19
C MET A 1 25.61 7.34 -11.03
N SER A 2 24.48 6.64 -11.01
CA SER A 2 23.21 7.00 -11.64
C SER A 2 22.18 7.30 -10.55
N VAL A 3 21.50 8.43 -10.66
CA VAL A 3 20.42 8.83 -9.74
C VAL A 3 19.13 8.90 -10.53
N TYR A 4 18.09 8.25 -10.01
CA TYR A 4 16.74 8.32 -10.56
C TYR A 4 15.76 8.69 -9.43
N SER A 5 14.83 9.60 -9.71
CA SER A 5 13.79 10.00 -8.77
C SER A 5 12.48 10.09 -9.50
N GLN A 6 11.42 9.53 -8.92
CA GLN A 6 10.08 9.59 -9.45
C GLN A 6 9.06 9.77 -8.31
N ASP A 7 8.13 10.67 -8.54
CA ASP A 7 6.96 10.85 -7.69
C ASP A 7 5.76 10.15 -8.36
N ILE A 8 5.01 9.37 -7.57
CA ILE A 8 3.79 8.70 -8.01
C ILE A 8 2.68 8.92 -6.98
N THR A 9 1.49 9.21 -7.46
CA THR A 9 0.27 9.27 -6.63
C THR A 9 -0.44 7.92 -6.73
N ILE A 10 -0.73 7.32 -5.58
CA ILE A 10 -1.36 5.99 -5.48
C ILE A 10 -2.69 6.13 -4.75
N GLN A 11 -3.75 5.55 -5.32
CA GLN A 11 -5.10 5.51 -4.73
C GLN A 11 -5.21 4.44 -3.62
N THR A 12 -4.48 4.64 -2.53
CA THR A 12 -4.58 3.84 -1.31
C THR A 12 -4.09 4.62 -0.09
N THR A 13 -4.40 4.14 1.11
CA THR A 13 -3.89 4.71 2.35
C THR A 13 -2.38 4.65 2.47
N LYS A 14 -1.81 5.59 3.23
CA LYS A 14 -0.38 5.62 3.53
C LYS A 14 0.06 4.35 4.25
N GLU A 15 -0.76 3.82 5.16
CA GLU A 15 -0.50 2.61 5.94
C GLU A 15 -0.35 1.39 5.03
N ARG A 16 -1.16 1.30 3.96
CA ARG A 16 -1.05 0.20 3.00
C ARG A 16 0.24 0.28 2.21
N ILE A 17 0.63 1.47 1.74
CA ILE A 17 1.93 1.67 1.11
C ILE A 17 3.06 1.30 2.08
N LEU A 18 3.00 1.77 3.31
CA LEU A 18 4.00 1.45 4.33
C LEU A 18 4.10 -0.06 4.53
N SER A 19 2.97 -0.80 4.60
CA SER A 19 3.00 -2.27 4.74
C SER A 19 3.78 -2.97 3.64
N LEU A 20 3.71 -2.47 2.39
CA LEU A 20 4.53 -2.96 1.28
C LEU A 20 6.01 -2.60 1.46
N LEU A 21 6.28 -1.33 1.76
CA LEU A 21 7.64 -0.80 1.85
C LEU A 21 8.41 -1.28 3.09
N THR A 22 7.73 -1.79 4.11
CA THR A 22 8.36 -2.30 5.35
C THR A 22 8.53 -3.81 5.35
N ASP A 23 7.98 -4.53 4.37
CA ASP A 23 8.18 -5.96 4.20
C ASP A 23 9.28 -6.21 3.15
N PRO A 24 10.52 -6.57 3.57
CA PRO A 24 11.62 -6.78 2.64
C PRO A 24 11.38 -7.96 1.68
N PHE A 25 10.64 -9.00 2.07
CA PHE A 25 10.34 -10.13 1.20
C PHE A 25 9.37 -9.73 0.10
N LEU A 26 8.30 -9.02 0.47
CA LEU A 26 7.34 -8.53 -0.49
C LEU A 26 7.99 -7.51 -1.44
N LEU A 27 8.73 -6.55 -0.90
CA LEU A 27 9.35 -5.49 -1.69
C LEU A 27 10.36 -6.04 -2.70
N THR A 28 11.26 -6.93 -2.27
CA THR A 28 12.24 -7.55 -3.17
C THR A 28 11.59 -8.47 -4.21
N GLY A 29 10.52 -9.18 -3.82
CA GLY A 29 9.68 -9.93 -4.76
C GLY A 29 9.06 -9.04 -5.84
N VAL A 30 8.58 -7.85 -5.47
CA VAL A 30 8.08 -6.84 -6.43
C VAL A 30 9.20 -6.38 -7.37
N PHE A 31 10.42 -6.17 -6.87
CA PHE A 31 11.53 -5.75 -7.72
C PHE A 31 11.92 -6.79 -8.76
N GLY A 32 11.75 -8.09 -8.49
CA GLY A 32 12.16 -9.20 -9.37
C GLY A 32 13.68 -9.39 -9.55
N HIS A 33 14.48 -8.38 -9.19
CA HIS A 33 15.94 -8.36 -9.39
C HIS A 33 16.75 -8.68 -8.12
N ILE A 34 16.09 -8.88 -6.98
CA ILE A 34 16.72 -9.18 -5.71
C ILE A 34 15.98 -10.35 -5.09
N ASN A 35 16.69 -11.45 -4.80
CA ASN A 35 16.12 -12.58 -4.07
C ASN A 35 16.81 -12.72 -2.72
N ILE A 36 16.04 -12.68 -1.63
CA ILE A 36 16.55 -12.93 -0.29
C ILE A 36 16.81 -14.43 -0.12
N LEU A 37 18.08 -14.79 0.14
CA LEU A 37 18.51 -16.17 0.34
C LEU A 37 18.54 -16.53 1.83
N GLN A 38 19.10 -15.65 2.65
CA GLN A 38 19.31 -15.86 4.08
C GLN A 38 19.19 -14.53 4.83
N ILE A 39 18.94 -14.61 6.14
CA ILE A 39 18.80 -13.48 7.04
C ILE A 39 19.94 -13.53 8.05
N TYR A 40 20.58 -12.39 8.34
CA TYR A 40 21.60 -12.33 9.37
C TYR A 40 20.96 -12.48 10.75
N ASP A 41 21.34 -13.52 11.47
CA ASP A 41 20.94 -13.71 12.86
C ASP A 41 21.96 -13.01 13.77
N GLN A 42 21.50 -12.01 14.52
CA GLN A 42 22.36 -11.24 15.42
C GLN A 42 22.90 -12.06 16.59
N LYS A 43 22.15 -13.06 17.06
CA LYS A 43 22.51 -13.89 18.20
C LYS A 43 23.55 -14.93 17.80
N GLU A 44 23.39 -15.50 16.61
CA GLU A 44 24.31 -16.51 16.05
C GLU A 44 25.50 -15.90 15.29
N GLY A 45 25.44 -14.61 14.97
CA GLY A 45 26.50 -13.88 14.26
C GLY A 45 26.74 -14.34 12.81
N LYS A 46 25.72 -14.90 12.15
CA LYS A 46 25.83 -15.48 10.80
C LYS A 46 24.52 -15.41 10.03
N TYR A 47 24.61 -15.55 8.71
CA TYR A 47 23.43 -15.71 7.84
C TYR A 47 22.82 -17.11 7.99
N VAL A 48 21.51 -17.16 8.23
CA VAL A 48 20.75 -18.40 8.43
C VAL A 48 19.50 -18.42 7.56
N LYS A 49 18.94 -19.61 7.34
CA LYS A 49 17.63 -19.76 6.70
C LYS A 49 16.54 -19.19 7.61
N PRO A 50 15.42 -18.67 7.07
CA PRO A 50 14.33 -18.14 7.90
C PRO A 50 13.83 -19.10 8.98
N SER A 51 13.77 -20.41 8.70
CA SER A 51 13.37 -21.45 9.65
C SER A 51 14.29 -21.60 10.87
N SER A 52 15.50 -21.06 10.79
CA SER A 52 16.53 -21.17 11.82
C SER A 52 16.82 -19.84 12.51
N LEU A 53 16.02 -18.79 12.21
CA LEU A 53 16.20 -17.45 12.75
C LEU A 53 15.76 -17.40 14.22
N SER A 54 16.66 -16.97 15.09
CA SER A 54 16.45 -16.82 16.53
C SER A 54 16.39 -15.34 16.96
N SER A 55 16.99 -14.44 16.18
CA SER A 55 16.88 -12.99 16.35
C SER A 55 16.85 -12.30 14.98
N PHE A 56 15.83 -11.47 14.76
CA PHE A 56 15.66 -10.77 13.50
C PHE A 56 16.67 -9.63 13.32
N SER A 57 17.14 -9.45 12.09
CA SER A 57 17.86 -8.25 11.67
C SER A 57 17.38 -7.79 10.30
N ASN A 58 17.70 -6.55 9.98
CA ASN A 58 17.45 -5.94 8.67
C ASN A 58 18.57 -6.23 7.66
N LYS A 59 19.43 -7.24 7.87
CA LYS A 59 20.53 -7.61 6.96
C LYS A 59 20.27 -8.96 6.31
N PHE A 60 20.46 -9.02 5.00
CA PHE A 60 20.09 -10.15 4.16
C PHE A 60 21.25 -10.52 3.24
N LEU A 61 21.50 -11.82 3.10
CA LEU A 61 22.26 -12.34 1.97
C LEU A 61 21.29 -12.46 0.79
N VAL A 62 21.66 -11.89 -0.34
CA VAL A 62 20.78 -11.79 -1.52
C VAL A 62 21.47 -12.27 -2.79
N LEU A 63 20.65 -12.70 -3.74
CA LEU A 63 21.04 -12.92 -5.12
C LEU A 63 20.52 -11.75 -5.96
N TYR A 64 21.43 -10.99 -6.55
CA TYR A 64 21.11 -10.00 -7.57
C TYR A 64 20.98 -10.66 -8.93
N ILE A 65 19.91 -10.32 -9.65
CA ILE A 65 19.63 -10.82 -10.98
C ILE A 65 19.67 -9.66 -11.96
N PHE A 66 20.59 -9.69 -12.92
CA PHE A 66 20.75 -8.68 -13.95
C PHE A 66 20.43 -9.25 -15.33
N GLY A 67 19.89 -8.40 -16.20
CA GLY A 67 19.41 -8.78 -17.52
C GLY A 67 17.89 -8.89 -17.55
N THR A 68 17.38 -9.20 -18.73
CA THR A 68 15.97 -9.41 -19.05
C THR A 68 15.79 -10.85 -19.58
N PRO A 69 14.56 -11.39 -19.61
CA PRO A 69 14.31 -12.69 -20.24
C PRO A 69 14.78 -12.77 -21.70
N ASP A 70 14.73 -11.63 -22.42
CA ASP A 70 15.19 -11.50 -23.81
C ASP A 70 16.71 -11.34 -23.95
N THR A 71 17.42 -11.20 -22.82
CA THR A 71 18.88 -11.12 -22.77
C THR A 71 19.44 -12.21 -21.86
N LYS A 72 20.77 -12.28 -21.74
CA LYS A 72 21.39 -13.25 -20.82
C LYS A 72 21.21 -12.77 -19.38
N LEU A 73 20.63 -13.62 -18.54
CA LEU A 73 20.58 -13.40 -17.09
C LEU A 73 21.95 -13.65 -16.45
N ASN A 74 22.38 -12.71 -15.60
CA ASN A 74 23.58 -12.83 -14.77
C ASN A 74 23.18 -12.76 -13.30
N PHE A 75 23.85 -13.57 -12.47
CA PHE A 75 23.55 -13.74 -11.07
C PHE A 75 24.76 -13.36 -10.24
N LEU A 76 24.59 -12.46 -9.27
CA LEU A 76 25.66 -12.02 -8.38
C LEU A 76 25.20 -12.15 -6.92
N GLU A 77 26.01 -12.81 -6.10
CA GLU A 77 25.79 -12.85 -4.66
C GLU A 77 26.17 -11.50 -4.03
N GLY A 78 25.39 -11.05 -3.06
CA GLY A 78 25.72 -9.87 -2.29
C GLY A 78 24.89 -9.74 -1.03
N GLU A 79 24.90 -8.56 -0.45
CA GLU A 79 24.18 -8.24 0.76
C GLU A 79 23.20 -7.10 0.53
N MET A 80 22.13 -7.10 1.30
CA MET A 80 21.14 -6.04 1.35
C MET A 80 20.85 -5.69 2.81
N GLU A 81 20.69 -4.41 3.09
CA GLU A 81 20.20 -3.89 4.36
C GLU A 81 18.91 -3.10 4.16
N GLY A 82 17.87 -3.39 4.94
CA GLY A 82 16.62 -2.64 4.94
C GLY A 82 15.41 -3.49 5.36
N PRO A 83 14.28 -2.90 5.77
CA PRO A 83 14.05 -1.47 5.83
C PRO A 83 14.82 -0.81 6.98
N VAL A 84 15.43 0.35 6.71
CA VAL A 84 15.97 1.27 7.72
C VAL A 84 15.07 2.49 7.79
N TYR A 85 14.50 2.74 8.96
CA TYR A 85 13.65 3.90 9.21
C TYR A 85 14.51 5.12 9.51
N THR A 86 14.32 6.20 8.75
CA THR A 86 15.01 7.47 8.92
C THR A 86 14.00 8.62 8.97
N SER A 87 14.44 9.81 9.39
CA SER A 87 13.63 11.03 9.29
C SER A 87 13.24 11.37 7.84
N GLU A 88 14.00 10.87 6.87
CA GLU A 88 13.79 11.10 5.45
C GLU A 88 12.97 10.00 4.75
N GLY A 89 12.52 8.97 5.48
CA GLY A 89 11.73 7.87 4.95
C GLY A 89 12.34 6.48 5.19
N ILE A 90 11.89 5.50 4.40
CA ILE A 90 12.36 4.11 4.47
C ILE A 90 13.50 3.92 3.47
N VAL A 91 14.62 3.38 3.92
CA VAL A 91 15.81 3.17 3.10
C VAL A 91 16.18 1.70 3.02
N TYR A 92 16.55 1.28 1.81
CA TYR A 92 17.20 0.02 1.51
C TYR A 92 18.54 0.29 0.86
N ARG A 93 19.54 -0.54 1.15
CA ARG A 93 20.88 -0.48 0.57
C ARG A 93 21.31 -1.87 0.18
N GLY A 94 22.19 -1.98 -0.80
CA GLY A 94 22.79 -3.25 -1.09
C GLY A 94 24.06 -3.13 -1.91
N TRP A 95 24.86 -4.18 -1.85
CA TRP A 95 26.13 -4.27 -2.52
C TRP A 95 26.41 -5.72 -2.91
N GLU A 96 27.01 -5.88 -4.08
CA GLU A 96 27.58 -7.16 -4.50
C GLU A 96 28.88 -7.43 -3.72
N LYS A 97 29.26 -8.69 -3.57
CA LYS A 97 30.40 -9.14 -2.73
C LYS A 97 31.74 -8.47 -3.06
N ASP A 98 32.05 -8.31 -4.35
CA ASP A 98 33.24 -7.57 -4.83
C ASP A 98 33.05 -6.05 -4.83
N GLN A 99 31.90 -5.54 -4.38
CA GLN A 99 31.49 -4.14 -4.38
C GLN A 99 31.66 -3.45 -5.74
N LYS A 100 31.52 -4.21 -6.83
CA LYS A 100 31.49 -3.67 -8.19
C LYS A 100 30.14 -3.02 -8.51
N PHE A 101 29.12 -3.41 -7.76
CA PHE A 101 27.78 -2.84 -7.80
C PHE A 101 27.32 -2.48 -6.39
N THR A 102 26.82 -1.25 -6.23
CA THR A 102 26.16 -0.80 -4.99
C THR A 102 24.90 -0.02 -5.36
N TRP A 103 23.91 -0.04 -4.47
CA TRP A 103 22.69 0.72 -4.64
C TRP A 103 22.10 1.17 -3.30
N GLU A 104 21.33 2.24 -3.34
CA GLU A 104 20.48 2.73 -2.27
C GLU A 104 19.13 3.11 -2.87
N MET A 105 18.05 2.68 -2.21
CA MET A 105 16.69 3.07 -2.55
C MET A 105 16.03 3.70 -1.34
N LYS A 106 15.45 4.88 -1.54
CA LYS A 106 14.77 5.66 -0.51
C LYS A 106 13.33 5.90 -0.93
N PHE A 107 12.41 5.64 -0.01
CA PHE A 107 10.98 5.85 -0.18
C PHE A 107 10.47 6.88 0.81
N GLN A 108 9.74 7.87 0.31
CA GLN A 108 9.08 8.89 1.14
C GLN A 108 7.59 8.85 0.85
N THR A 109 6.76 8.79 1.90
CA THR A 109 5.31 8.68 1.76
C THR A 109 4.59 9.82 2.46
N LYS A 110 3.66 10.46 1.75
CA LYS A 110 2.83 11.54 2.27
C LYS A 110 1.37 11.28 1.89
N ALA A 111 0.49 11.24 2.89
CA ALA A 111 -0.94 11.24 2.64
C ALA A 111 -1.33 12.60 2.06
N VAL A 112 -1.90 12.59 0.86
CA VAL A 112 -2.46 13.77 0.19
C VAL A 112 -3.94 13.91 0.56
N LYS A 113 -4.65 12.77 0.58
CA LYS A 113 -6.03 12.59 1.07
C LYS A 113 -6.11 11.27 1.85
N PRO A 114 -7.22 10.95 2.54
CA PRO A 114 -7.34 9.69 3.28
C PRO A 114 -7.01 8.43 2.45
N MET A 115 -7.25 8.46 1.13
CA MET A 115 -7.04 7.34 0.21
C MET A 115 -6.13 7.68 -0.96
N GLU A 116 -5.36 8.75 -0.83
CA GLU A 116 -4.43 9.19 -1.86
C GLU A 116 -3.07 9.42 -1.21
N THR A 117 -2.09 8.59 -1.57
CA THR A 117 -0.74 8.66 -1.04
C THR A 117 0.24 9.04 -2.13
N LEU A 118 0.98 10.13 -1.92
CA LEU A 118 2.14 10.48 -2.72
C LEU A 118 3.33 9.65 -2.23
N VAL A 119 3.96 8.92 -3.15
CA VAL A 119 5.18 8.16 -2.91
C VAL A 119 6.28 8.72 -3.79
N ARG A 120 7.34 9.20 -3.15
CA ARG A 120 8.59 9.58 -3.80
C ARG A 120 9.59 8.44 -3.68
N ILE A 121 10.06 7.96 -4.82
CA ILE A 121 11.04 6.88 -4.92
C ILE A 121 12.32 7.48 -5.46
N ILE A 122 13.42 7.30 -4.73
CA ILE A 122 14.75 7.78 -5.11
C ILE A 122 15.67 6.57 -5.13
N VAL A 123 16.33 6.33 -6.26
CA VAL A 123 17.25 5.21 -6.44
C VAL A 123 18.61 5.75 -6.88
N ASN A 124 19.62 5.43 -6.08
CA ASN A 124 21.02 5.66 -6.39
C ASN A 124 21.66 4.32 -6.71
N ALA A 125 22.28 4.18 -7.88
CA ALA A 125 23.01 2.97 -8.25
C ALA A 125 24.40 3.34 -8.75
N ASP A 126 25.42 2.62 -8.29
CA ASP A 126 26.78 2.79 -8.75
C ASP A 126 27.36 1.49 -9.29
N TYR A 127 27.99 1.61 -10.47
CA TYR A 127 28.61 0.52 -11.19
C TYR A 127 30.08 0.87 -11.38
N LYS A 128 30.96 0.12 -10.74
CA LYS A 128 32.39 0.14 -11.05
C LYS A 128 32.62 -0.68 -12.32
N VAL A 129 32.21 -0.12 -13.46
CA VAL A 129 32.44 -0.71 -14.78
C VAL A 129 33.95 -0.78 -15.04
N SER A 130 34.41 -1.94 -15.51
CA SER A 130 35.79 -2.08 -15.99
C SER A 130 36.00 -1.17 -17.22
N GLY A 131 37.23 -0.70 -17.45
CA GLY A 131 37.53 0.18 -18.59
C GLY A 131 37.17 -0.42 -19.96
N LEU A 132 37.14 -1.76 -20.06
CA LEU A 132 36.76 -2.50 -21.26
C LEU A 132 35.24 -2.41 -21.55
N ASP A 133 34.40 -2.43 -20.52
CA ASP A 133 32.94 -2.37 -20.67
C ASP A 133 32.46 -0.99 -21.18
N LYS A 134 33.18 0.08 -20.78
CA LYS A 134 32.96 1.43 -21.33
C LYS A 134 33.37 1.53 -22.80
N LEU A 135 34.44 0.83 -23.20
CA LEU A 135 34.96 0.84 -24.58
C LEU A 135 34.05 0.06 -25.54
N LEU A 136 33.34 -0.96 -25.04
CA LEU A 136 32.43 -1.81 -25.82
C LEU A 136 31.00 -1.24 -25.95
N GLY A 137 30.75 0.00 -25.53
CA GLY A 137 29.45 0.66 -25.69
C GLY A 137 28.30 -0.01 -24.91
N ARG A 138 28.61 -0.89 -23.95
CA ARG A 138 27.62 -1.48 -23.05
C ARG A 138 27.27 -0.44 -22.00
N THR A 139 26.30 0.41 -22.31
CA THR A 139 25.78 1.40 -21.36
C THR A 139 25.29 0.70 -20.10
N PRO A 140 25.53 1.26 -18.91
CA PRO A 140 24.95 0.75 -17.68
C PRO A 140 23.44 0.62 -17.88
N PHE A 141 22.92 -0.60 -17.75
CA PHE A 141 21.48 -0.83 -17.72
C PHE A 141 20.87 0.17 -16.74
N ALA A 142 19.84 0.90 -17.17
CA ALA A 142 19.16 1.90 -16.34
C ALA A 142 18.30 1.21 -15.26
N LEU A 143 18.91 0.32 -14.47
CA LEU A 143 18.29 -0.54 -13.48
C LEU A 143 17.39 0.25 -12.53
N ALA A 144 17.84 1.43 -12.12
CA ALA A 144 17.11 2.33 -11.26
C ALA A 144 15.76 2.74 -11.88
N GLN A 145 15.77 3.14 -13.15
CA GLN A 145 14.56 3.50 -13.88
C GLN A 145 13.71 2.24 -14.16
N HIS A 146 14.33 1.14 -14.57
CA HIS A 146 13.65 -0.13 -14.88
C HIS A 146 12.90 -0.68 -13.67
N ILE A 147 13.53 -0.77 -12.50
CA ILE A 147 12.86 -1.24 -11.28
C ILE A 147 11.66 -0.36 -10.95
N VAL A 148 11.75 0.96 -11.10
CA VAL A 148 10.64 1.84 -10.78
C VAL A 148 9.51 1.74 -11.82
N GLN A 149 9.83 1.86 -13.11
CA GLN A 149 8.85 1.97 -14.19
C GLN A 149 8.23 0.63 -14.59
N ASP A 150 9.01 -0.45 -14.57
CA ASP A 150 8.58 -1.74 -15.12
C ASP A 150 8.17 -2.73 -14.04
N HIS A 151 8.52 -2.47 -12.76
CA HIS A 151 8.17 -3.35 -11.64
C HIS A 151 7.31 -2.65 -10.58
N ILE A 152 7.82 -1.61 -9.92
CA ILE A 152 7.11 -0.98 -8.78
C ILE A 152 5.80 -0.34 -9.23
N ILE A 153 5.83 0.53 -10.25
CA ILE A 153 4.63 1.23 -10.73
C ILE A 153 3.56 0.24 -11.21
N PRO A 154 3.88 -0.77 -12.06
CA PRO A 154 2.90 -1.77 -12.47
C PRO A 154 2.36 -2.60 -11.30
N TYR A 155 3.20 -3.01 -10.35
CA TYR A 155 2.75 -3.75 -9.17
C TYR A 155 1.73 -2.94 -8.38
N VAL A 156 2.05 -1.69 -8.09
CA VAL A 156 1.15 -0.77 -7.40
C VAL A 156 -0.16 -0.59 -8.16
N LYS A 157 -0.09 -0.41 -9.48
CA LYS A 157 -1.27 -0.16 -10.32
C LYS A 157 -2.21 -1.36 -10.42
N TYR A 158 -1.67 -2.58 -10.51
CA TYR A 158 -2.47 -3.77 -10.86
C TYR A 158 -2.61 -4.81 -9.75
N PHE A 159 -1.65 -4.88 -8.83
CA PHE A 159 -1.54 -5.97 -7.85
C PHE A 159 -1.64 -5.51 -6.40
N LEU A 160 -1.37 -4.24 -6.10
CA LEU A 160 -1.68 -3.64 -4.82
C LEU A 160 -3.19 -3.38 -4.69
N LYS A 161 -4.00 -4.40 -4.99
CA LYS A 161 -5.42 -4.43 -4.74
C LYS A 161 -5.65 -4.60 -3.25
N THR A 162 -6.66 -3.92 -2.76
CA THR A 162 -7.02 -3.99 -1.36
C THR A 162 -7.95 -5.21 -1.18
N PRO A 163 -7.63 -6.18 -0.30
CA PRO A 163 -8.54 -7.29 -0.02
C PRO A 163 -9.75 -6.72 0.71
N SER A 164 -10.90 -6.77 0.05
CA SER A 164 -12.17 -6.40 0.61
C SER A 164 -12.70 -7.60 1.37
N GLY A 165 -12.53 -7.65 2.69
CA GLY A 165 -13.15 -8.67 3.54
C GLY A 165 -14.71 -8.72 3.48
N ILE A 166 -15.33 -8.08 2.48
CA ILE A 166 -16.77 -8.00 2.21
C ILE A 166 -17.22 -8.92 1.06
N GLY A 167 -16.34 -9.74 0.47
CA GLY A 167 -16.74 -10.66 -0.60
C GLY A 167 -17.18 -9.98 -1.91
N ILE A 168 -16.82 -8.71 -2.10
CA ILE A 168 -16.90 -8.02 -3.38
C ILE A 168 -15.47 -7.71 -3.80
N ASP A 169 -14.91 -8.52 -4.68
CA ASP A 169 -13.58 -8.28 -5.24
C ASP A 169 -13.46 -6.82 -5.69
N ASP A 170 -12.36 -6.19 -5.25
CA ASP A 170 -11.95 -4.81 -5.53
C ASP A 170 -12.57 -3.66 -4.67
N ILE A 171 -13.50 -3.90 -3.71
CA ILE A 171 -14.07 -2.82 -2.84
C ILE A 171 -13.63 -2.92 -1.38
N THR A 172 -12.51 -2.34 -0.96
CA THR A 172 -12.10 -2.39 0.45
C THR A 172 -12.59 -1.20 1.28
N PRO A 173 -13.30 -1.45 2.40
CA PRO A 173 -13.58 -0.42 3.38
C PRO A 173 -12.29 0.01 4.05
N THR A 174 -12.03 1.30 4.00
CA THR A 174 -10.92 1.90 4.73
C THR A 174 -11.46 2.59 5.96
N LYS A 175 -10.87 2.28 7.12
CA LYS A 175 -11.15 2.98 8.36
C LYS A 175 -10.55 4.38 8.30
N ILE A 176 -11.38 5.42 8.28
CA ILE A 176 -10.97 6.84 8.24
C ILE A 176 -10.88 7.43 9.64
N LEU A 177 -11.76 7.01 10.55
CA LEU A 177 -11.84 7.55 11.89
C LEU A 177 -12.18 6.42 12.87
N GLU A 178 -11.53 6.43 14.03
CA GLU A 178 -11.94 5.63 15.19
C GLU A 178 -11.84 6.50 16.43
N GLU A 179 -12.97 6.67 17.11
CA GLU A 179 -13.11 7.58 18.23
C GLU A 179 -13.94 6.94 19.33
N GLN A 180 -13.63 7.30 20.58
CA GLN A 180 -14.36 6.85 21.77
C GLN A 180 -14.64 8.05 22.67
N GLY A 181 -15.87 8.17 23.16
CA GLY A 181 -16.33 9.32 23.94
C GLY A 181 -17.85 9.50 23.85
N THR A 182 -18.38 10.63 24.30
CA THR A 182 -19.80 10.93 24.09
C THR A 182 -20.04 11.22 22.62
N PHE A 183 -21.22 10.84 22.11
CA PHE A 183 -21.50 11.04 20.69
C PHE A 183 -21.49 12.53 20.29
N SER A 184 -21.88 13.43 21.20
CA SER A 184 -21.79 14.89 21.02
C SER A 184 -20.37 15.39 20.72
N GLN A 185 -19.34 14.75 21.28
CA GLN A 185 -17.94 15.07 21.01
C GLN A 185 -17.43 14.44 19.71
N ILE A 186 -17.97 13.27 19.35
CA ILE A 186 -17.55 12.51 18.17
C ILE A 186 -18.19 13.06 16.88
N LEU A 187 -19.45 13.51 16.94
CA LEU A 187 -20.20 13.96 15.77
C LEU A 187 -19.51 15.07 14.96
N PRO A 188 -18.89 16.11 15.57
CA PRO A 188 -18.11 17.10 14.83
C PRO A 188 -16.91 16.48 14.08
N LYS A 189 -16.25 15.47 14.68
CA LYS A 189 -15.11 14.78 14.05
C LYS A 189 -15.55 13.95 12.85
N ILE A 190 -16.69 13.24 12.97
CA ILE A 190 -17.31 12.55 11.83
C ILE A 190 -17.68 13.56 10.74
N THR A 191 -18.27 14.69 11.12
CA THR A 191 -18.71 15.74 10.19
C THR A 191 -17.55 16.31 9.38
N LYS A 192 -16.39 16.49 10.01
CA LYS A 192 -15.16 16.90 9.32
C LYS A 192 -14.58 15.77 8.47
N ALA A 193 -14.44 14.57 9.02
CA ALA A 193 -13.80 13.44 8.35
C ALA A 193 -14.58 12.94 7.12
N ARG A 194 -15.90 13.17 7.08
CA ARG A 194 -16.75 12.74 5.96
C ARG A 194 -16.68 13.65 4.74
N GLU A 195 -16.15 14.87 4.82
CA GLU A 195 -16.24 15.86 3.73
C GLU A 195 -15.69 15.31 2.40
N ASP A 196 -14.63 14.50 2.47
CA ASP A 196 -13.99 13.88 1.31
C ASP A 196 -14.47 12.43 1.04
N VAL A 197 -15.55 11.98 1.69
CA VAL A 197 -16.07 10.61 1.60
C VAL A 197 -17.23 10.54 0.62
N GLU A 198 -16.99 9.90 -0.53
CA GLU A 198 -18.00 9.65 -1.54
C GLU A 198 -19.04 8.63 -1.07
N TYR A 199 -18.62 7.46 -0.59
CA TYR A 199 -19.49 6.46 0.03
C TYR A 199 -18.87 6.00 1.35
N GLY A 200 -19.66 6.00 2.42
CA GLY A 200 -19.16 5.58 3.73
C GLY A 200 -20.22 5.10 4.71
N ILE A 201 -19.73 4.47 5.77
CA ILE A 201 -20.54 4.01 6.89
C ILE A 201 -19.81 4.27 8.20
N ALA A 202 -20.44 5.00 9.13
CA ALA A 202 -19.99 5.06 10.51
C ALA A 202 -20.75 4.03 11.33
N ILE A 203 -20.04 3.13 11.99
CA ILE A 203 -20.60 2.12 12.90
C ILE A 203 -20.47 2.62 14.33
N ILE A 204 -21.59 2.64 15.06
CA ILE A 204 -21.67 3.08 16.44
C ILE A 204 -21.86 1.84 17.32
N LYS A 205 -21.04 1.71 18.36
CA LYS A 205 -21.15 0.65 19.36
C LYS A 205 -20.99 1.23 20.77
N GLY A 206 -22.00 1.02 21.61
CA GLY A 206 -21.97 1.25 23.04
C GLY A 206 -22.62 0.07 23.76
N GLU A 207 -22.83 0.21 25.07
CA GLU A 207 -23.41 -0.84 25.92
C GLU A 207 -24.87 -1.14 25.55
N ASP A 208 -25.72 -0.12 25.55
CA ASP A 208 -27.15 -0.23 25.25
C ASP A 208 -27.53 0.33 23.87
N VAL A 209 -26.53 0.76 23.10
CA VAL A 209 -26.73 1.44 21.82
C VAL A 209 -25.85 0.84 20.74
N ASN A 210 -26.44 0.53 19.60
CA ASN A 210 -25.69 0.21 18.39
C ASN A 210 -26.36 0.88 17.21
N GLY A 211 -25.57 1.27 16.21
CA GLY A 211 -26.14 2.01 15.10
C GLY A 211 -25.21 2.13 13.92
N ARG A 212 -25.76 2.71 12.86
CA ARG A 212 -25.00 3.05 11.67
C ARG A 212 -25.46 4.37 11.08
N ILE A 213 -24.50 5.08 10.52
CA ILE A 213 -24.68 6.30 9.76
C ILE A 213 -24.19 6.02 8.35
N LEU A 214 -25.05 6.18 7.34
CA LEU A 214 -24.66 6.10 5.94
C LEU A 214 -24.26 7.49 5.44
N ILE A 215 -23.14 7.54 4.73
CA ILE A 215 -22.58 8.75 4.14
C ILE A 215 -22.56 8.56 2.62
N LYS A 216 -23.04 9.58 1.92
CA LYS A 216 -22.90 9.71 0.47
C LYS A 216 -22.54 11.16 0.11
N ASP A 217 -21.52 11.36 -0.73
CA ASP A 217 -21.07 12.67 -1.20
C ASP A 217 -20.84 13.65 -0.04
N GLY A 218 -20.14 13.18 0.99
CA GLY A 218 -19.87 13.88 2.24
C GLY A 218 -21.08 14.22 3.11
N LYS A 219 -22.28 13.77 2.73
CA LYS A 219 -23.53 14.01 3.46
C LYS A 219 -24.00 12.76 4.17
N ILE A 220 -24.59 12.93 5.35
CA ILE A 220 -25.32 11.85 6.02
C ILE A 220 -26.64 11.66 5.28
N THR A 221 -26.84 10.46 4.74
CA THR A 221 -28.06 10.12 3.99
C THR A 221 -29.04 9.32 4.83
N LYS A 222 -28.53 8.52 5.77
CA LYS A 222 -29.37 7.69 6.64
C LYS A 222 -28.71 7.47 7.98
N ILE A 223 -29.51 7.42 9.03
CA ILE A 223 -29.09 7.00 10.37
C ILE A 223 -30.11 5.99 10.88
N ASN A 224 -29.61 4.87 11.38
CA ASN A 224 -30.38 3.85 12.08
C ASN A 224 -29.66 3.52 13.38
N VAL A 225 -30.36 3.65 14.50
CA VAL A 225 -29.84 3.35 15.84
C VAL A 225 -30.81 2.37 16.49
N ASN A 226 -30.28 1.34 17.13
CA ASN A 226 -31.00 0.54 18.10
C ASN A 226 -30.53 0.98 19.49
N TYR A 227 -31.45 1.55 20.24
CA TYR A 227 -31.23 1.93 21.63
C TYR A 227 -32.20 1.12 22.50
N LYS A 228 -31.66 0.29 23.40
CA LYS A 228 -32.44 -0.57 24.31
C LYS A 228 -33.51 -1.41 23.60
N GLY A 229 -33.21 -1.89 22.39
CA GLY A 229 -34.12 -2.73 21.59
C GLY A 229 -35.07 -1.95 20.68
N GLN A 230 -35.11 -0.63 20.75
CA GLN A 230 -35.96 0.21 19.88
C GLN A 230 -35.15 0.78 18.72
N ILE A 231 -35.68 0.61 17.50
CA ILE A 231 -35.05 1.15 16.29
C ILE A 231 -35.53 2.59 16.07
N ILE A 232 -34.59 3.52 16.12
CA ILE A 232 -34.77 4.95 15.90
C ILE A 232 -34.05 5.31 14.59
N GLN A 233 -34.64 6.20 13.79
CA GLN A 233 -34.09 6.59 12.49
C GLN A 233 -34.07 8.11 12.30
N GLY A 234 -33.27 8.56 11.34
CA GLY A 234 -33.29 9.96 10.90
C GLY A 234 -32.81 10.93 11.99
N GLN A 235 -33.49 12.08 12.09
CA GLN A 235 -33.10 13.16 13.00
C GLN A 235 -33.29 12.79 14.48
N ASP A 236 -34.34 12.02 14.79
CA ASP A 236 -34.59 11.52 16.16
C ASP A 236 -33.44 10.65 16.66
N ALA A 237 -32.85 9.85 15.76
CA ALA A 237 -31.68 9.04 16.10
C ALA A 237 -30.44 9.89 16.42
N ILE A 238 -30.25 11.03 15.73
CA ILE A 238 -29.17 11.98 16.07
C ILE A 238 -29.41 12.58 17.44
N LEU A 239 -30.63 13.06 17.69
CA LEU A 239 -30.99 13.70 18.97
C LEU A 239 -30.79 12.74 20.13
N GLU A 240 -31.25 11.49 19.99
CA GLU A 240 -31.05 10.47 21.02
C GLU A 240 -29.56 10.21 21.26
N LEU A 241 -28.78 10.03 20.19
CA LEU A 241 -27.34 9.80 20.32
C LEU A 241 -26.61 10.98 20.98
N VAL A 242 -26.93 12.22 20.60
CA VAL A 242 -26.29 13.42 21.17
C VAL A 242 -26.63 13.60 22.65
N SER A 243 -27.84 13.18 23.05
CA SER A 243 -28.28 13.17 24.45
C SER A 243 -27.66 12.04 25.29
N LEU A 244 -27.04 11.04 24.67
CA LEU A 244 -26.35 9.98 25.41
C LEU A 244 -25.10 10.52 26.12
N LEU A 245 -25.12 10.40 27.44
CA LEU A 245 -23.98 10.70 28.30
C LEU A 245 -22.99 9.53 28.40
N THR A 246 -23.44 8.31 28.06
CA THR A 246 -22.60 7.12 28.07
C THR A 246 -21.62 7.13 26.88
N PRO A 247 -20.35 6.74 27.09
CA PRO A 247 -19.40 6.64 26.00
C PRO A 247 -19.82 5.64 24.93
N VAL A 248 -19.59 5.98 23.67
CA VAL A 248 -19.73 5.10 22.52
C VAL A 248 -18.40 5.05 21.78
N ARG A 249 -18.16 3.95 21.08
CA ARG A 249 -17.13 3.85 20.05
C ARG A 249 -17.76 4.06 18.69
N VAL A 250 -17.16 4.93 17.88
CA VAL A 250 -17.56 5.10 16.49
C VAL A 250 -16.38 4.81 15.58
N THR A 251 -16.62 4.00 14.56
CA THR A 251 -15.65 3.71 13.51
C THR A 251 -16.24 4.10 12.17
N LEU A 252 -15.63 5.06 11.49
CA LEU A 252 -16.00 5.49 10.15
C LEU A 252 -15.20 4.70 9.11
N TYR A 253 -15.90 4.08 8.18
CA TYR A 253 -15.34 3.46 7.00
C TYR A 253 -15.76 4.21 5.74
N ALA A 254 -14.88 4.30 4.74
CA ALA A 254 -15.24 4.71 3.38
C ALA A 254 -14.92 3.62 2.37
N VAL A 255 -15.65 3.66 1.26
CA VAL A 255 -15.46 2.81 0.08
C VAL A 255 -15.46 3.69 -1.16
N TYR A 256 -14.62 3.33 -2.13
CA TYR A 256 -14.53 4.00 -3.43
C TYR A 256 -15.11 3.02 -4.44
N ILE A 257 -16.37 3.26 -4.83
CA ILE A 257 -17.15 2.31 -5.63
C ILE A 257 -17.03 2.64 -7.11
N ASP A 258 -16.88 3.92 -7.47
CA ASP A 258 -16.97 4.39 -8.84
C ASP A 258 -15.92 3.73 -9.77
N GLU A 259 -14.66 3.66 -9.37
CA GLU A 259 -13.62 3.03 -10.17
C GLU A 259 -13.87 1.52 -10.38
N VAL A 260 -14.36 0.84 -9.33
CA VAL A 260 -14.69 -0.59 -9.38
C VAL A 260 -15.91 -0.84 -10.26
N LEU A 261 -16.95 -0.01 -10.11
CA LEU A 261 -18.19 -0.11 -10.86
C LEU A 261 -17.93 0.16 -12.35
N MET A 262 -17.19 1.23 -12.68
CA MET A 262 -16.85 1.59 -14.05
C MET A 262 -15.98 0.51 -14.71
N THR A 263 -14.98 -0.02 -14.01
CA THR A 263 -14.15 -1.13 -14.53
C THR A 263 -14.99 -2.38 -14.81
N LYS A 264 -15.96 -2.71 -13.93
CA LYS A 264 -16.85 -3.87 -14.13
C LYS A 264 -17.85 -3.62 -15.28
N LEU A 265 -18.39 -2.41 -15.40
CA LEU A 265 -19.27 -1.99 -16.49
C LEU A 265 -18.55 -2.03 -17.84
N GLU A 266 -17.31 -1.52 -17.91
CA GLU A 266 -16.49 -1.56 -19.12
C GLU A 266 -16.23 -3.01 -19.55
N LYS A 267 -15.80 -3.88 -18.63
CA LYS A 267 -15.61 -5.31 -18.93
C LYS A 267 -16.89 -5.98 -19.42
N TYR A 268 -18.03 -5.68 -18.80
CA TYR A 268 -19.32 -6.18 -19.25
C TYR A 268 -19.64 -5.70 -20.67
N ALA A 269 -19.55 -4.39 -20.92
CA ALA A 269 -19.82 -3.81 -22.23
C ALA A 269 -18.91 -4.39 -23.32
N LEU A 270 -17.61 -4.53 -23.05
CA LEU A 270 -16.65 -5.15 -23.98
C LEU A 270 -16.99 -6.63 -24.24
N ALA A 271 -17.34 -7.40 -23.22
CA ALA A 271 -17.72 -8.79 -23.37
C ALA A 271 -19.01 -8.96 -24.19
N THR A 272 -19.99 -8.08 -24.02
CA THR A 272 -21.26 -8.10 -24.77
C THR A 272 -21.06 -7.68 -26.22
N VAL A 273 -20.28 -6.63 -26.49
CA VAL A 273 -19.97 -6.18 -27.86
C VAL A 273 -19.19 -7.25 -28.64
N SER A 274 -18.31 -7.99 -27.97
CA SER A 274 -17.54 -9.08 -28.59
C SER A 274 -18.39 -10.28 -29.02
N GLN A 275 -19.55 -10.48 -28.38
CA GLN A 275 -20.49 -11.57 -28.72
C GLN A 275 -21.37 -11.23 -29.93
N GLU A 276 -21.61 -9.94 -30.22
CA GLU A 276 -22.37 -9.50 -31.40
C GLU A 276 -21.55 -9.49 -32.70
N THR A 277 -20.21 -9.58 -32.62
CA THR A 277 -19.32 -9.54 -33.78
C THR A 277 -18.86 -10.91 -34.28
N SER A 278 -19.45 -12.02 -33.82
CA SER A 278 -19.20 -13.34 -34.41
C SER A 278 -20.06 -13.51 -35.66
N PRO A 279 -19.50 -13.57 -36.88
CA PRO A 279 -20.28 -13.80 -38.09
C PRO A 279 -20.73 -15.27 -38.11
N GLU A 280 -22.03 -15.50 -38.34
CA GLU A 280 -22.53 -16.77 -38.91
C GLU A 280 -21.96 -17.00 -40.32
#